data_AF-A0A4S8Q6E5-F1
#
_entry.id   AF-A0A4S8Q6E5-F1
#
_cell.length_a   1.000
_cell.length_b   1.000
_cell.length_c   1.000
_cell.angle_alpha   90.00
_cell.angle_beta   90.00
_cell.angle_gamma   90.00
#
_symmetry.space_group_name_H-M   'P 1'
#
loop_
_entity.id
_entity.type
_entity.pdbx_description
1 polymer ?
#
loop_
_entity_poly.entity_id
_entity_poly.type
_entity_poly.pdbx_seq_one_letter_code
_entity_poly.pdbx_strand_id
1 'polypeptide(L)'
;MLTLFLPLFMVLLLLGFPIVFGLIAAPGILLWLNGQERDIVLLYRNVYNGMDSFPLMAIPFFMLAGELMNRAGITTRLVEFAQALIGHLRGGLAHVNILSSMLFAGLSGSAVADVSALGSMLIPAMEKQGYTRRFATAVTAASSIIGPIIPPSGIMIIYAYVMGESVAALFLAGIVPGILIGLSLMVIVYLLADRENLPAATTRATWPERGRASLNAFWPLMTPVIIMGGILGGIFTPTEASAVAVGYAIFIGLFVLRTLKIGDMPKILMRAAMTSAVVLLLVGAAMAFKTVASLSHTPELLASIILSLSENPLVLLLLINLLLFVVGMFLDAGPAIIILGPILGPIFTQMGVDSVHFAIIMAVNLTVGLLTPPMGLVLFVSSSVSGLKVETIARATLPFLAAEIVVIFLITYFPALTLTLPRLAGFVD
;
A
#
# COMPACT_ATOMS: atom_id res chain seq x y z
N MET A 1 -5.24 -9.68 33.37
CA MET A 1 -3.83 -10.05 33.08
C MET A 1 -3.60 -10.22 31.59
N LEU A 2 -4.43 -10.98 30.86
CA LEU A 2 -4.30 -11.19 29.41
C LEU A 2 -4.26 -9.92 28.53
N THR A 3 -4.81 -8.79 29.00
CA THR A 3 -4.74 -7.48 28.32
C THR A 3 -3.34 -6.85 28.34
N LEU A 4 -2.42 -7.34 29.19
CA LEU A 4 -1.04 -6.82 29.32
C LEU A 4 -0.12 -7.21 28.15
N PHE A 5 -0.56 -8.11 27.25
CA PHE A 5 0.26 -8.49 26.08
C PHE A 5 0.44 -7.31 25.13
N LEU A 6 -0.53 -6.38 25.06
CA LEU A 6 -0.45 -5.22 24.19
C LEU A 6 0.62 -4.22 24.68
N PRO A 7 0.64 -3.80 25.96
CA PRO A 7 1.77 -3.07 26.53
C PRO A 7 3.12 -3.81 26.36
N LEU A 8 3.17 -5.11 26.65
CA LEU A 8 4.40 -5.90 26.49
C LEU A 8 4.89 -5.90 25.03
N PHE A 9 3.98 -6.07 24.08
CA PHE A 9 4.26 -5.99 22.66
C PHE A 9 4.82 -4.61 22.28
N MET A 10 4.21 -3.53 22.76
CA MET A 10 4.72 -2.17 22.53
C MET A 10 6.13 -1.98 23.09
N VAL A 11 6.43 -2.51 24.29
CA VAL A 11 7.79 -2.46 24.86
C VAL A 11 8.78 -3.24 23.99
N LEU A 12 8.42 -4.44 23.52
CA LEU A 12 9.29 -5.22 22.63
C LEU A 12 9.58 -4.46 21.33
N LEU A 13 8.59 -3.79 20.73
CA LEU A 13 8.79 -2.95 19.56
C LEU A 13 9.74 -1.78 19.84
N LEU A 14 9.58 -1.11 20.99
CA LEU A 14 10.46 0.00 21.41
C LEU A 14 11.91 -0.43 21.65
N LEU A 15 12.12 -1.68 22.07
CA LEU A 15 13.46 -2.29 22.20
C LEU A 15 14.07 -2.69 20.85
N GLY A 16 13.37 -2.47 19.73
CA GLY A 16 13.84 -2.83 18.40
C GLY A 16 13.69 -4.30 18.05
N PHE A 17 12.84 -5.04 18.78
CA PHE A 17 12.59 -6.45 18.49
C PHE A 17 11.84 -6.60 17.16
N PRO A 18 12.21 -7.53 16.26
CA PRO A 18 11.49 -7.70 15.00
C PRO A 18 10.02 -8.05 15.21
N ILE A 19 9.13 -7.42 14.44
CA ILE A 19 7.68 -7.43 14.66
C ILE A 19 7.11 -8.86 14.74
N VAL A 20 7.54 -9.76 13.85
CA VAL A 20 7.13 -11.17 13.84
C VAL A 20 7.36 -11.83 15.20
N PHE A 21 8.53 -11.61 15.80
CA PHE A 21 8.86 -12.19 17.09
C PHE A 21 8.10 -11.50 18.23
N GLY A 22 7.89 -10.19 18.14
CA GLY A 22 7.05 -9.46 19.11
C GLY A 22 5.61 -9.98 19.14
N LEU A 23 5.02 -10.23 17.96
CA LEU A 23 3.65 -10.74 17.80
C LEU A 23 3.44 -12.12 18.42
N ILE A 24 4.47 -12.96 18.48
CA ILE A 24 4.39 -14.30 19.07
C ILE A 24 4.82 -14.27 20.54
N ALA A 25 5.91 -13.57 20.85
CA ALA A 25 6.49 -13.53 22.20
C ALA A 25 5.56 -12.85 23.19
N ALA A 26 4.92 -11.72 22.83
CA ALA A 26 4.04 -11.01 23.74
C ALA A 26 2.84 -11.87 24.22
N PRO A 27 2.02 -12.48 23.33
CA PRO A 27 0.97 -13.39 23.77
C PRO A 27 1.52 -14.67 24.40
N GLY A 28 2.64 -15.22 23.90
CA GLY A 28 3.24 -16.45 24.44
C GLY A 28 3.74 -16.31 25.88
N ILE A 29 4.48 -15.23 26.18
CA ILE A 29 4.95 -14.91 27.53
C ILE A 29 3.74 -14.74 28.46
N LEU A 30 2.67 -14.11 28.00
CA LEU A 30 1.53 -13.84 28.86
C LEU A 30 0.67 -15.07 29.14
N LEU A 31 0.47 -15.96 28.15
CA LEU A 31 -0.16 -17.25 28.37
C LEU A 31 0.65 -18.08 29.38
N TRP A 32 1.98 -18.04 29.28
CA TRP A 32 2.87 -18.70 30.24
C TRP A 32 2.70 -18.12 31.66
N LEU A 33 2.76 -16.79 31.81
CA LEU A 33 2.58 -16.13 33.12
C LEU A 33 1.20 -16.37 33.74
N ASN A 34 0.16 -16.61 32.94
CA ASN A 34 -1.19 -16.92 33.42
C ASN A 34 -1.42 -18.43 33.68
N GLY A 35 -0.39 -19.28 33.54
CA GLY A 35 -0.52 -20.73 33.70
C GLY A 35 -1.33 -21.42 32.58
N GLN A 36 -1.53 -20.74 31.45
CA GLN A 36 -2.27 -21.23 30.27
C GLN A 36 -1.32 -21.87 29.25
N GLU A 37 -0.38 -22.70 29.73
CA GLU A 37 0.67 -23.29 28.88
C GLU A 37 0.10 -24.16 27.75
N ARG A 38 -1.07 -24.77 27.98
CA ARG A 38 -1.79 -25.57 26.96
C ARG A 38 -2.21 -24.72 25.75
N ASP A 39 -2.46 -23.43 25.95
CA ASP A 39 -2.84 -22.48 24.89
C ASP A 39 -1.62 -21.97 24.10
N ILE A 40 -0.39 -22.24 24.56
CA ILE A 40 0.82 -21.96 23.77
C ILE A 40 0.89 -22.89 22.54
N VAL A 41 0.37 -24.12 22.66
CA VAL A 41 0.24 -25.04 21.52
C VAL A 41 -0.76 -24.47 20.50
N LEU A 42 -1.82 -23.80 20.97
CA LEU A 42 -2.77 -23.09 20.11
C LEU A 42 -2.09 -21.94 19.37
N LEU A 43 -1.19 -21.19 20.00
CA LEU A 43 -0.40 -20.16 19.32
C LEU A 43 0.42 -20.73 18.17
N TYR A 44 1.20 -21.79 18.42
CA TYR A 44 2.00 -22.44 17.37
C TYR A 44 1.14 -22.92 16.20
N ARG A 45 0.02 -23.59 16.51
CA ARG A 45 -0.93 -24.05 15.49
C ARG A 45 -1.49 -22.89 14.68
N ASN A 46 -1.83 -21.77 15.33
CA ASN A 46 -2.37 -20.60 14.65
C ASN A 46 -1.33 -19.89 13.78
N VAL A 47 -0.05 -19.92 14.15
CA VAL A 47 1.03 -19.45 13.27
C VAL A 47 1.08 -20.29 12.01
N TYR A 48 1.07 -21.62 12.13
CA TYR A 48 1.11 -22.51 10.98
C TYR A 48 -0.14 -22.34 10.09
N ASN A 49 -1.33 -22.42 10.68
CA ASN A 49 -2.60 -22.28 9.96
C ASN A 49 -2.78 -20.88 9.35
N GLY A 50 -2.21 -19.86 9.98
CA GLY A 50 -2.24 -18.50 9.44
C GLY A 50 -1.38 -18.33 8.20
N MET A 51 -0.35 -19.16 8.02
CA MET A 51 0.46 -19.19 6.78
C MET A 51 -0.13 -20.14 5.73
N ASP A 52 -0.71 -21.25 6.18
CA ASP A 52 -1.27 -22.30 5.32
C ASP A 52 -2.70 -21.97 4.89
N SER A 53 -2.84 -20.99 3.98
CA SER A 53 -4.14 -20.58 3.47
C SER A 53 -4.14 -20.30 1.98
N PHE A 54 -5.12 -20.88 1.26
CA PHE A 54 -5.22 -20.75 -0.19
C PHE A 54 -5.33 -19.29 -0.69
N PRO A 55 -6.12 -18.39 -0.06
CA PRO A 55 -6.15 -16.97 -0.43
C PRO A 55 -4.82 -16.25 -0.28
N LEU A 56 -3.98 -16.67 0.69
CA LEU A 56 -2.69 -16.03 0.93
C LEU A 56 -1.64 -16.40 -0.12
N MET A 57 -1.84 -17.47 -0.90
CA MET A 57 -1.00 -17.77 -2.06
C MET A 57 -1.07 -16.66 -3.13
N ALA A 58 -2.10 -15.81 -3.11
CA ALA A 58 -2.15 -14.64 -3.97
C ALA A 58 -0.99 -13.67 -3.71
N ILE A 59 -0.54 -13.54 -2.44
CA ILE A 59 0.55 -12.64 -2.05
C ILE A 59 1.85 -12.99 -2.79
N PRO A 60 2.42 -14.21 -2.69
CA PRO A 60 3.65 -14.54 -3.38
C PRO A 60 3.55 -14.46 -4.90
N PHE A 61 2.39 -14.78 -5.48
CA PHE A 61 2.19 -14.64 -6.92
C PHE A 61 2.12 -13.18 -7.36
N PHE A 62 1.44 -12.29 -6.63
CA PHE A 62 1.47 -10.86 -6.93
C PHE A 62 2.85 -10.25 -6.74
N MET A 63 3.59 -10.64 -5.69
CA MET A 63 4.98 -10.19 -5.49
C MET A 63 5.90 -10.68 -6.62
N LEU A 64 5.72 -11.92 -7.06
CA LEU A 64 6.44 -12.47 -8.21
C LEU A 64 6.09 -11.75 -9.51
N ALA A 65 4.80 -11.48 -9.76
CA ALA A 65 4.34 -10.73 -10.91
C ALA A 65 4.96 -9.32 -10.93
N GLY A 66 4.97 -8.62 -9.79
CA GLY A 66 5.61 -7.33 -9.64
C GLY A 66 7.12 -7.36 -9.95
N GLU A 67 7.87 -8.32 -9.41
CA GLU A 67 9.30 -8.45 -9.68
C GLU A 67 9.59 -8.78 -11.16
N LEU A 68 8.78 -9.65 -11.78
CA LEU A 68 8.86 -9.95 -13.22
C LEU A 68 8.63 -8.71 -14.07
N MET A 69 7.62 -7.91 -13.73
CA MET A 69 7.26 -6.69 -14.45
C MET A 69 8.32 -5.59 -14.30
N ASN A 70 8.86 -5.44 -13.10
CA ASN A 70 9.99 -4.54 -12.85
C ASN A 70 11.21 -4.94 -13.68
N ARG A 71 11.54 -6.24 -13.69
CA ARG A 71 12.66 -6.76 -14.46
C ARG A 71 12.43 -6.68 -15.98
N ALA A 72 11.18 -6.72 -16.44
CA ALA A 72 10.81 -6.56 -17.84
C ALA A 72 10.86 -5.09 -18.34
N GLY A 73 11.24 -4.13 -17.48
CA GLY A 73 11.34 -2.72 -17.85
C GLY A 73 9.99 -2.10 -18.17
N ILE A 74 8.94 -2.54 -17.47
CA ILE A 74 7.59 -1.99 -17.65
C ILE A 74 7.51 -0.54 -17.16
N THR A 75 8.20 -0.21 -16.07
CA THR A 75 8.26 1.14 -15.50
C THR A 75 8.58 2.20 -16.55
N THR A 76 9.63 2.00 -17.35
CA THR A 76 10.05 2.94 -18.40
C THR A 76 8.95 3.18 -19.43
N ARG A 77 8.22 2.13 -19.84
CA ARG A 77 7.14 2.22 -20.83
C ARG A 77 5.93 2.97 -20.29
N LEU A 78 5.59 2.76 -19.02
CA LEU A 78 4.51 3.50 -18.37
C LEU A 78 4.86 4.98 -18.24
N VAL A 79 6.12 5.30 -17.93
CA VAL A 79 6.58 6.69 -17.89
C VAL A 79 6.54 7.34 -19.27
N GLU A 80 7.00 6.66 -20.33
CA GLU A 80 6.90 7.16 -21.71
C GLU A 80 5.45 7.43 -22.12
N PHE A 81 4.53 6.54 -21.74
CA PHE A 81 3.10 6.71 -21.98
C PHE A 81 2.53 7.91 -21.22
N ALA A 82 2.81 8.02 -19.92
CA ALA A 82 2.41 9.17 -19.12
C ALA A 82 2.97 10.48 -19.70
N GLN A 83 4.24 10.49 -20.14
CA GLN A 83 4.88 11.63 -20.81
C GLN A 83 4.13 12.03 -22.07
N ALA A 84 3.74 11.07 -22.93
CA ALA A 84 3.01 11.37 -24.16
C ALA A 84 1.61 11.95 -23.91
N LEU A 85 0.96 11.57 -22.81
CA LEU A 85 -0.36 12.07 -22.44
C LEU A 85 -0.32 13.48 -21.87
N ILE A 86 0.47 13.70 -20.81
CA ILE A 86 0.39 14.89 -19.95
C ILE A 86 1.71 15.65 -19.78
N GLY A 87 2.81 15.19 -20.40
CA GLY A 87 4.12 15.83 -20.28
C GLY A 87 4.20 17.26 -20.84
N HIS A 88 3.23 17.66 -21.64
CA HIS A 88 3.09 18.99 -22.23
C HIS A 88 2.52 20.05 -21.28
N LEU A 89 2.17 19.68 -20.04
CA LEU A 89 1.79 20.63 -19.01
C LEU A 89 3.04 21.31 -18.43
N ARG A 90 2.86 22.51 -17.86
CA ARG A 90 3.92 23.15 -17.09
C ARG A 90 4.24 22.29 -15.87
N GLY A 91 5.52 22.05 -15.57
CA GLY A 91 5.87 21.04 -14.57
C GLY A 91 5.57 19.59 -15.03
N GLY A 92 5.52 19.36 -16.34
CA GLY A 92 5.02 18.12 -16.96
C GLY A 92 5.62 16.83 -16.38
N LEU A 93 6.94 16.78 -16.14
CA LEU A 93 7.58 15.60 -15.56
C LEU A 93 7.09 15.27 -14.14
N ALA A 94 6.68 16.26 -13.35
CA ALA A 94 6.13 16.01 -12.02
C ALA A 94 4.72 15.40 -12.11
N HIS A 95 3.89 15.85 -13.04
CA HIS A 95 2.60 15.20 -13.31
C HIS A 95 2.78 13.80 -13.90
N VAL A 96 3.78 13.61 -14.77
CA VAL A 96 4.15 12.31 -15.34
C VAL A 96 4.60 11.36 -14.24
N ASN A 97 5.35 11.84 -13.25
CA ASN A 97 5.72 11.06 -12.07
C ASN A 97 4.47 10.53 -11.35
N ILE A 98 3.54 11.42 -11.02
CA ILE A 98 2.30 11.04 -10.32
C ILE A 98 1.45 10.07 -11.14
N LEU A 99 1.24 10.35 -12.44
CA LEU A 99 0.49 9.46 -13.32
C LEU A 99 1.17 8.10 -13.45
N SER A 100 2.51 8.08 -13.56
CA SER A 100 3.27 6.83 -13.63
C SER A 100 3.12 6.02 -12.36
N SER A 101 3.15 6.65 -11.19
CA SER A 101 2.87 5.98 -9.91
C SER A 101 1.45 5.41 -9.88
N MET A 102 0.43 6.14 -10.35
CA MET A 102 -0.93 5.59 -10.42
C MET A 102 -1.04 4.37 -11.34
N LEU A 103 -0.38 4.40 -12.50
CA LEU A 103 -0.39 3.28 -13.45
C LEU A 103 0.43 2.09 -12.97
N PHE A 104 1.50 2.35 -12.22
CA PHE A 104 2.43 1.35 -11.70
C PHE A 104 1.96 0.75 -10.37
N ALA A 105 1.07 1.43 -9.65
CA ALA A 105 0.54 1.00 -8.37
C ALA A 105 -0.05 -0.41 -8.42
N GLY A 106 -0.89 -0.69 -9.43
CA GLY A 106 -1.46 -2.02 -9.65
C GLY A 106 -0.46 -3.09 -10.10
N LEU A 107 0.83 -2.77 -10.24
CA LEU A 107 1.88 -3.75 -10.54
C LEU A 107 2.78 -4.02 -9.34
N SER A 108 3.02 -3.01 -8.50
CA SER A 108 3.97 -3.06 -7.39
C SER A 108 3.29 -3.27 -6.04
N GLY A 109 2.15 -2.62 -5.80
CA GLY A 109 1.39 -2.72 -4.54
C GLY A 109 2.17 -2.27 -3.29
N SER A 110 3.31 -1.59 -3.44
CA SER A 110 4.22 -1.21 -2.35
C SER A 110 4.82 0.18 -2.56
N ALA A 111 4.63 1.07 -1.59
CA ALA A 111 5.16 2.43 -1.67
C ALA A 111 6.70 2.47 -1.68
N VAL A 112 7.33 1.58 -0.91
CA VAL A 112 8.80 1.47 -0.85
C VAL A 112 9.37 0.97 -2.17
N ALA A 113 8.72 -0.01 -2.80
CA ALA A 113 9.14 -0.51 -4.11
C ALA A 113 8.94 0.57 -5.19
N ASP A 114 7.85 1.33 -5.13
CA ASP A 114 7.54 2.42 -6.05
C ASP A 114 8.59 3.53 -6.00
N VAL A 115 8.95 4.02 -4.81
CA VAL A 115 10.04 5.02 -4.68
C VAL A 115 11.35 4.49 -5.25
N SER A 116 11.68 3.23 -4.99
CA SER A 116 12.92 2.63 -5.46
C SER A 116 12.95 2.52 -7.00
N ALA A 117 11.87 2.03 -7.59
CA ALA A 117 11.76 1.78 -9.03
C ALA A 117 11.57 3.08 -9.83
N LEU A 118 10.56 3.88 -9.49
CA LEU A 118 10.26 5.12 -10.19
C LEU A 118 11.28 6.21 -9.84
N GLY A 119 11.69 6.33 -8.58
CA GLY A 119 12.61 7.37 -8.14
C GLY A 119 14.01 7.24 -8.73
N SER A 120 14.54 6.02 -8.86
CA SER A 120 15.86 5.81 -9.47
C SER A 120 15.93 6.25 -10.95
N MET A 121 14.78 6.31 -11.63
CA MET A 121 14.67 6.75 -13.02
C MET A 121 14.23 8.23 -13.13
N LEU A 122 13.18 8.62 -12.40
CA LEU A 122 12.53 9.92 -12.53
C LEU A 122 13.29 11.03 -11.81
N ILE A 123 13.87 10.79 -10.64
CA ILE A 123 14.59 11.84 -9.90
C ILE A 123 15.77 12.37 -10.74
N PRO A 124 16.66 11.54 -11.32
CA PRO A 124 17.72 12.02 -12.21
C PRO A 124 17.19 12.67 -13.50
N ALA A 125 16.09 12.16 -14.06
CA ALA A 125 15.50 12.73 -15.27
C ALA A 125 14.91 14.14 -15.03
N MET A 126 14.24 14.33 -13.90
CA MET A 126 13.73 15.64 -13.46
C MET A 126 14.88 16.61 -13.19
N GLU A 127 15.94 16.17 -12.51
CA GLU A 127 17.12 17.01 -12.26
C GLU A 127 17.75 17.53 -13.57
N LYS A 128 17.87 16.68 -14.60
CA LYS A 128 18.36 17.07 -15.92
C LYS A 128 17.47 18.09 -16.65
N GLN A 129 16.17 18.13 -16.34
CA GLN A 129 15.24 19.11 -16.90
C GLN A 129 15.13 20.39 -16.07
N GLY A 130 15.93 20.54 -15.01
CA GLY A 130 15.99 21.76 -14.21
C GLY A 130 15.11 21.76 -12.96
N TYR A 131 14.51 20.62 -12.58
CA TYR A 131 13.85 20.52 -11.28
C TYR A 131 14.90 20.44 -10.17
N THR A 132 14.60 21.03 -9.01
CA THR A 132 15.45 20.78 -7.85
C THR A 132 15.34 19.31 -7.45
N ARG A 133 16.48 18.67 -7.13
CA ARG A 133 16.51 17.29 -6.65
C ARG A 133 15.61 17.08 -5.43
N ARG A 134 15.51 18.10 -4.58
CA ARG A 134 14.59 18.14 -3.43
C ARG A 134 13.14 17.99 -3.85
N PHE A 135 12.67 18.80 -4.80
CA PHE A 135 11.29 18.72 -5.30
C PHE A 135 11.02 17.39 -6.01
N ALA A 136 11.93 16.95 -6.88
CA ALA A 136 11.81 15.68 -7.60
C ALA A 136 11.70 14.49 -6.64
N THR A 137 12.50 14.49 -5.56
CA THR A 137 12.43 13.46 -4.52
C THR A 137 11.12 13.53 -3.74
N ALA A 138 10.67 14.74 -3.37
CA ALA A 138 9.44 14.92 -2.60
C ALA A 138 8.18 14.46 -3.36
N VAL A 139 8.04 14.83 -4.64
CA VAL A 139 6.87 14.42 -5.44
C VAL A 139 6.88 12.91 -5.71
N THR A 140 8.07 12.30 -5.88
CA THR A 140 8.21 10.85 -6.02
C THR A 140 7.82 10.12 -4.74
N ALA A 141 8.27 10.63 -3.59
CA ALA A 141 7.95 10.05 -2.29
C ALA A 141 6.44 10.10 -2.03
N ALA A 142 5.81 11.25 -2.26
CA ALA A 142 4.36 11.41 -2.09
C ALA A 142 3.56 10.52 -3.06
N SER A 143 3.89 10.55 -4.36
CA SER A 143 3.15 9.77 -5.36
C SER A 143 3.24 8.25 -5.14
N SER A 144 4.31 7.75 -4.52
CA SER A 144 4.50 6.32 -4.22
C SER A 144 3.48 5.75 -3.24
N ILE A 145 2.86 6.59 -2.40
CA ILE A 145 1.85 6.17 -1.42
C ILE A 145 0.59 5.65 -2.10
N ILE A 146 0.37 6.03 -3.36
CA ILE A 146 -0.71 5.52 -4.19
C ILE A 146 -0.51 4.02 -4.47
N GLY A 147 0.74 3.54 -4.50
CA GLY A 147 1.13 2.17 -4.83
C GLY A 147 0.30 1.10 -4.11
N PRO A 148 0.28 1.10 -2.77
CA PRO A 148 -0.51 0.15 -2.00
C PRO A 148 -2.03 0.42 -1.99
N ILE A 149 -2.52 1.52 -2.59
CA ILE A 149 -3.93 1.92 -2.54
C ILE A 149 -4.66 1.51 -3.83
N ILE A 150 -4.07 1.77 -5.01
CA ILE A 150 -4.70 1.40 -6.28
C ILE A 150 -4.54 -0.10 -6.53
N PRO A 151 -5.62 -0.83 -6.85
CA PRO A 151 -5.57 -2.27 -7.06
C PRO A 151 -4.80 -2.72 -8.32
N PRO A 152 -4.32 -3.98 -8.34
CA PRO A 152 -4.28 -4.93 -7.21
C PRO A 152 -3.30 -4.50 -6.10
N SER A 153 -3.70 -4.69 -4.85
CA SER A 153 -2.93 -4.26 -3.67
C SER A 153 -2.68 -5.42 -2.72
N GLY A 154 -1.42 -5.65 -2.36
CA GLY A 154 -1.02 -6.68 -1.41
C GLY A 154 -1.56 -6.42 0.01
N ILE A 155 -1.56 -5.17 0.45
CA ILE A 155 -2.07 -4.82 1.79
C ILE A 155 -3.59 -5.01 1.91
N MET A 156 -4.33 -4.87 0.81
CA MET A 156 -5.77 -5.17 0.78
C MET A 156 -6.05 -6.67 0.88
N ILE A 157 -5.21 -7.51 0.28
CA ILE A 157 -5.33 -8.98 0.41
C ILE A 157 -5.07 -9.40 1.86
N ILE A 158 -4.07 -8.80 2.50
CA ILE A 158 -3.78 -9.03 3.92
C ILE A 158 -4.99 -8.62 4.78
N TYR A 159 -5.56 -7.43 4.54
CA TYR A 159 -6.76 -7.00 5.26
C TYR A 159 -7.94 -7.96 5.05
N ALA A 160 -8.25 -8.31 3.79
CA ALA A 160 -9.31 -9.26 3.45
C ALA A 160 -9.16 -10.58 4.21
N TYR A 161 -7.95 -11.12 4.27
CA TYR A 161 -7.70 -12.35 5.00
C TYR A 161 -7.89 -12.21 6.52
N VAL A 162 -7.31 -11.15 7.10
CA VAL A 162 -7.33 -10.94 8.55
C VAL A 162 -8.74 -10.61 9.06
N MET A 163 -9.51 -9.85 8.29
CA MET A 163 -10.85 -9.39 8.64
C MET A 163 -11.98 -10.25 8.07
N GLY A 164 -11.68 -11.14 7.12
CA GLY A 164 -12.68 -11.99 6.47
C GLY A 164 -13.51 -11.25 5.42
N GLU A 165 -12.95 -10.23 4.78
CA GLU A 165 -13.62 -9.41 3.77
C GLU A 165 -13.36 -9.88 2.34
N SER A 166 -14.22 -9.45 1.41
CA SER A 166 -14.04 -9.72 -0.02
C SER A 166 -12.89 -8.91 -0.62
N VAL A 167 -11.91 -9.60 -1.21
CA VAL A 167 -10.81 -8.96 -1.96
C VAL A 167 -11.35 -8.10 -3.11
N ALA A 168 -12.38 -8.57 -3.81
CA ALA A 168 -13.00 -7.83 -4.92
C ALA A 168 -13.62 -6.50 -4.44
N ALA A 169 -14.31 -6.52 -3.28
CA ALA A 169 -14.90 -5.33 -2.68
C ALA A 169 -13.81 -4.31 -2.29
N LEU A 170 -12.75 -4.76 -1.63
CA LEU A 170 -11.62 -3.91 -1.24
C LEU A 170 -10.91 -3.31 -2.45
N PHE A 171 -10.71 -4.10 -3.50
CA PHE A 171 -10.10 -3.60 -4.72
C PHE A 171 -10.96 -2.49 -5.34
N LEU A 172 -12.27 -2.71 -5.54
CA LEU A 172 -13.14 -1.64 -6.05
C LEU A 172 -13.14 -0.40 -5.15
N ALA A 173 -13.14 -0.59 -3.84
CA ALA A 173 -13.14 0.50 -2.87
C ALA A 173 -11.86 1.35 -2.90
N GLY A 174 -10.74 0.79 -3.33
CA GLY A 174 -9.44 1.47 -3.45
C GLY A 174 -9.27 2.39 -4.66
N ILE A 175 -10.02 2.15 -5.74
CA ILE A 175 -9.84 2.85 -7.02
C ILE A 175 -10.05 4.36 -6.88
N VAL A 176 -11.20 4.76 -6.34
CA VAL A 176 -11.56 6.18 -6.20
C VAL A 176 -10.62 6.91 -5.24
N PRO A 177 -10.34 6.41 -4.02
CA PRO A 177 -9.32 6.95 -3.12
C PRO A 177 -7.96 7.15 -3.78
N GLY A 178 -7.44 6.15 -4.48
CA GLY A 178 -6.13 6.22 -5.11
C GLY A 178 -6.07 7.26 -6.23
N ILE A 179 -7.09 7.34 -7.07
CA ILE A 179 -7.23 8.39 -8.09
C ILE A 179 -7.35 9.77 -7.44
N LEU A 180 -8.13 9.89 -6.36
CA LEU A 180 -8.32 11.15 -5.64
C LEU A 180 -7.00 11.65 -5.06
N ILE A 181 -6.17 10.77 -4.48
CA ILE A 181 -4.83 11.11 -4.02
C ILE A 181 -3.98 11.60 -5.20
N GLY A 182 -3.91 10.84 -6.30
CA GLY A 182 -3.12 11.23 -7.47
C GLY A 182 -3.55 12.58 -8.06
N LEU A 183 -4.85 12.83 -8.20
CA LEU A 183 -5.38 14.11 -8.67
C LEU A 183 -5.05 15.25 -7.69
N SER A 184 -5.16 15.01 -6.39
CA SER A 184 -4.82 16.02 -5.38
C SER A 184 -3.34 16.41 -5.43
N LEU A 185 -2.44 15.43 -5.62
CA LEU A 185 -1.00 15.69 -5.83
C LEU A 185 -0.75 16.46 -7.13
N MET A 186 -1.45 16.15 -8.21
CA MET A 186 -1.34 16.90 -9.47
C MET A 186 -1.78 18.36 -9.28
N VAL A 187 -2.85 18.60 -8.51
CA VAL A 187 -3.27 19.98 -8.17
C VAL A 187 -2.17 20.70 -7.39
N ILE A 188 -1.53 20.06 -6.41
CA ILE A 188 -0.41 20.66 -5.68
C ILE A 188 0.77 21.00 -6.60
N VAL A 189 1.13 20.12 -7.53
CA VAL A 189 2.18 20.41 -8.53
C VAL A 189 1.84 21.65 -9.34
N TYR A 190 0.59 21.77 -9.79
CA TYR A 190 0.12 22.95 -10.53
C TYR A 190 0.22 24.23 -9.70
N LEU A 191 -0.20 24.19 -8.43
CA LEU A 191 -0.15 25.34 -7.52
C LEU A 191 1.28 25.76 -7.16
N LEU A 192 2.23 24.82 -7.11
CA LEU A 192 3.63 25.08 -6.82
C LEU A 192 4.46 25.45 -8.07
N ALA A 193 3.87 25.41 -9.26
CA ALA A 193 4.60 25.56 -10.52
C ALA A 193 5.37 26.89 -10.65
N ASP A 194 4.76 28.00 -10.23
CA ASP A 194 5.41 29.32 -10.20
C ASP A 194 6.43 29.42 -9.06
N ARG A 195 6.05 28.97 -7.87
CA ARG A 195 6.87 29.10 -6.65
C ARG A 195 8.19 28.32 -6.74
N GLU A 196 8.16 27.11 -7.29
CA GLU A 196 9.33 26.26 -7.45
C GLU A 196 10.03 26.47 -8.81
N ASN A 197 9.63 27.49 -9.58
CA ASN A 197 10.15 27.78 -10.93
C ASN A 197 10.20 26.53 -11.82
N LEU A 198 9.11 25.75 -11.84
CA LEU A 198 9.08 24.49 -12.58
C LEU A 198 9.28 24.74 -14.07
N PRO A 199 10.00 23.84 -14.78
CA PRO A 199 10.31 23.99 -16.19
C PRO A 199 9.07 24.25 -17.04
N ALA A 200 9.25 25.06 -18.08
CA ALA A 200 8.21 25.37 -19.05
C ALA A 200 7.67 24.08 -19.70
N ALA A 201 6.40 24.13 -20.10
CA ALA A 201 5.75 23.05 -20.82
C ALA A 201 6.59 22.60 -22.03
N THR A 202 6.88 21.31 -22.13
CA THR A 202 7.48 20.75 -23.35
C THR A 202 6.45 20.77 -24.48
N THR A 203 6.91 20.64 -25.72
CA THR A 203 6.02 20.51 -26.87
C THR A 203 5.04 19.34 -26.68
N ARG A 204 3.80 19.54 -27.12
CA ARG A 204 2.78 18.50 -27.07
C ARG A 204 3.18 17.35 -27.99
N ALA A 205 3.22 16.13 -27.45
CA ALA A 205 3.45 14.94 -28.24
C ALA A 205 2.43 14.87 -29.38
N THR A 206 2.93 14.59 -30.57
CA THR A 206 2.14 14.44 -31.80
C THR A 206 1.25 13.19 -31.72
N TRP A 207 0.19 13.13 -32.53
CA TRP A 207 -0.68 11.95 -32.58
C TRP A 207 0.06 10.64 -32.88
N PRO A 208 1.05 10.60 -33.81
CA PRO A 208 1.87 9.40 -34.02
C PRO A 208 2.69 8.99 -32.80
N GLU A 209 3.28 9.95 -32.07
CA GLU A 209 4.04 9.67 -30.85
C GLU A 209 3.15 9.11 -29.74
N ARG A 210 1.95 9.69 -29.57
CA ARG A 210 0.93 9.18 -28.64
C ARG A 210 0.48 7.77 -28.99
N GLY A 211 0.25 7.50 -30.27
CA GLY A 211 -0.10 6.16 -30.76
C GLY A 211 1.00 5.14 -30.46
N ARG A 212 2.27 5.50 -30.72
CA ARG A 212 3.42 4.64 -30.44
C ARG A 212 3.60 4.38 -28.95
N ALA A 213 3.49 5.40 -28.11
CA ALA A 213 3.59 5.26 -26.66
C ALA A 213 2.44 4.39 -26.10
N SER A 214 1.22 4.56 -26.63
CA SER A 214 0.05 3.74 -26.25
C SER A 214 0.25 2.27 -26.63
N LEU A 215 0.78 1.99 -27.83
CA LEU A 215 1.11 0.63 -28.27
C LEU A 215 2.21 -0.01 -27.40
N ASN A 216 3.21 0.77 -27.00
CA ASN A 216 4.29 0.29 -26.13
C ASN A 216 3.80 -0.01 -24.69
N ALA A 217 2.87 0.79 -24.18
CA ALA A 217 2.29 0.61 -22.85
C ALA A 217 1.09 -0.35 -22.81
N PHE A 218 0.54 -0.73 -23.98
CA PHE A 218 -0.61 -1.63 -24.09
C PHE A 218 -0.41 -2.92 -23.28
N TRP A 219 0.68 -3.64 -23.51
CA TRP A 219 0.95 -4.91 -22.83
C TRP A 219 1.08 -4.76 -21.30
N PRO A 220 1.87 -3.81 -20.77
CA PRO A 220 1.85 -3.48 -19.35
C PRO A 220 0.45 -3.20 -18.76
N LEU A 221 -0.31 -2.31 -19.40
CA LEU A 221 -1.61 -1.84 -18.91
C LEU A 221 -2.69 -2.90 -18.97
N MET A 222 -2.52 -3.95 -19.78
CA MET A 222 -3.39 -5.10 -19.75
C MET A 222 -3.27 -5.91 -18.46
N THR A 223 -2.19 -5.78 -17.68
CA THR A 223 -2.04 -6.58 -16.46
C THR A 223 -3.11 -6.24 -15.40
N PRO A 224 -3.28 -4.97 -14.96
CA PRO A 224 -4.36 -4.64 -14.03
C PRO A 224 -5.73 -4.96 -14.62
N VAL A 225 -5.92 -4.84 -15.94
CA VAL A 225 -7.18 -5.19 -16.62
C VAL A 225 -7.48 -6.68 -16.55
N ILE A 226 -6.49 -7.55 -16.76
CA ILE A 226 -6.65 -9.01 -16.65
C ILE A 226 -6.98 -9.39 -15.21
N ILE A 227 -6.26 -8.83 -14.25
CA ILE A 227 -6.44 -9.13 -12.83
C ILE A 227 -7.81 -8.64 -12.36
N MET A 228 -8.10 -7.36 -12.54
CA MET A 228 -9.35 -6.75 -12.11
C MET A 228 -10.54 -7.29 -12.89
N GLY A 229 -10.45 -7.36 -14.23
CA GLY A 229 -11.52 -7.89 -15.08
C GLY A 229 -11.84 -9.35 -14.77
N GLY A 230 -10.82 -10.17 -14.48
CA GLY A 230 -11.00 -11.57 -14.11
C GLY A 230 -11.64 -11.75 -12.73
N ILE A 231 -11.19 -10.98 -11.73
CA ILE A 231 -11.75 -11.03 -10.36
C ILE A 231 -13.18 -10.49 -10.34
N LEU A 232 -13.40 -9.31 -10.91
CA LEU A 232 -14.71 -8.65 -10.90
C LEU A 232 -15.73 -9.35 -11.80
N GLY A 233 -15.27 -9.98 -12.88
CA GLY A 233 -16.10 -10.81 -13.75
C GLY A 233 -16.42 -12.19 -13.16
N GLY A 234 -15.89 -12.53 -11.98
CA GLY A 234 -16.09 -13.84 -11.35
C GLY A 234 -15.43 -15.01 -12.08
N ILE A 235 -14.52 -14.73 -13.02
CA ILE A 235 -13.80 -15.75 -13.79
C ILE A 235 -12.68 -16.36 -12.95
N PHE A 236 -12.01 -15.53 -12.15
CA PHE A 236 -10.89 -15.91 -11.32
C PHE A 236 -11.10 -15.50 -9.87
N THR A 237 -10.68 -16.35 -8.95
CA THR A 237 -10.37 -15.94 -7.58
C THR A 237 -9.11 -15.05 -7.56
N PRO A 238 -8.86 -14.28 -6.49
CA PRO A 238 -7.63 -13.48 -6.38
C PRO A 238 -6.34 -14.30 -6.55
N THR A 239 -6.31 -15.52 -6.02
CA THR A 239 -5.19 -16.45 -6.17
C THR A 239 -5.00 -16.87 -7.63
N GLU A 240 -6.06 -17.26 -8.33
CA GLU A 240 -5.98 -17.62 -9.74
C GLU A 240 -5.59 -16.42 -10.61
N ALA A 241 -6.16 -15.24 -10.35
CA ALA A 241 -5.83 -14.02 -11.06
C ALA A 241 -4.35 -13.65 -10.92
N SER A 242 -3.79 -13.81 -9.72
CA SER A 242 -2.36 -13.58 -9.47
C SER A 242 -1.46 -14.58 -10.22
N ALA A 243 -1.85 -15.86 -10.29
CA ALA A 243 -1.11 -16.88 -11.05
C ALA A 243 -1.16 -16.60 -12.56
N VAL A 244 -2.33 -16.19 -13.07
CA VAL A 244 -2.49 -15.74 -14.46
C VAL A 244 -1.62 -14.51 -14.73
N ALA A 245 -1.55 -13.55 -13.79
CA ALA A 245 -0.68 -12.38 -13.91
C ALA A 245 0.81 -12.75 -13.98
N VAL A 246 1.28 -13.74 -13.20
CA VAL A 246 2.64 -14.27 -13.29
C VAL A 246 2.89 -14.88 -14.68
N GLY A 247 1.99 -15.75 -15.15
CA GLY A 247 2.10 -16.36 -16.48
C GLY A 247 2.13 -15.31 -17.59
N TYR A 248 1.26 -14.31 -17.50
CA TYR A 248 1.22 -13.17 -18.42
C TYR A 248 2.53 -12.37 -18.37
N ALA A 249 3.05 -12.05 -17.19
CA ALA A 249 4.31 -11.32 -17.00
C ALA A 249 5.51 -12.05 -17.62
N ILE A 250 5.59 -13.38 -17.44
CA ILE A 250 6.61 -14.22 -18.08
C ILE A 250 6.45 -14.17 -19.60
N PHE A 251 5.22 -14.34 -20.11
CA PHE A 251 4.95 -14.33 -21.54
C PHE A 251 5.34 -13.01 -22.21
N ILE A 252 4.88 -11.88 -21.66
CA ILE A 252 5.21 -10.57 -22.21
C ILE A 252 6.70 -10.27 -22.06
N GLY A 253 7.33 -10.63 -20.94
CA GLY A 253 8.74 -10.34 -20.70
C GLY A 253 9.68 -11.14 -21.59
N LEU A 254 9.38 -12.41 -21.86
CA LEU A 254 10.20 -13.30 -22.71
C LEU A 254 9.92 -13.12 -24.21
N PHE A 255 8.66 -13.12 -24.62
CA PHE A 255 8.30 -13.23 -26.04
C PHE A 255 7.96 -11.89 -26.71
N VAL A 256 7.27 -11.01 -25.99
CA VAL A 256 6.77 -9.74 -26.56
C VAL A 256 7.80 -8.63 -26.41
N LEU A 257 8.18 -8.31 -25.16
CA LEU A 257 9.14 -7.27 -24.82
C LEU A 257 10.59 -7.75 -25.01
N ARG A 258 10.83 -9.06 -24.91
CA ARG A 258 12.15 -9.71 -25.04
C ARG A 258 13.21 -9.10 -24.12
N THR A 259 12.77 -8.61 -22.96
CA THR A 259 13.62 -7.97 -21.94
C THR A 259 14.06 -8.95 -20.86
N LEU A 260 13.29 -10.03 -20.64
CA LEU A 260 13.64 -11.08 -19.68
C LEU A 260 14.46 -12.18 -20.37
N LYS A 261 15.41 -12.75 -19.63
CA LYS A 261 16.08 -14.01 -20.00
C LYS A 261 15.71 -15.08 -18.99
N ILE A 262 15.70 -16.35 -19.42
CA ILE A 262 15.46 -17.49 -18.51
C ILE A 262 16.49 -17.49 -17.37
N GLY A 263 17.72 -17.03 -17.62
CA GLY A 263 18.75 -16.88 -16.60
C GLY A 263 18.45 -15.84 -15.50
N ASP A 264 17.50 -14.92 -15.70
CA ASP A 264 17.06 -13.99 -14.66
C ASP A 264 16.10 -14.67 -13.65
N MET A 265 15.46 -15.79 -14.01
CA MET A 265 14.42 -16.44 -13.20
C MET A 265 14.87 -16.81 -11.79
N PRO A 266 16.05 -17.43 -11.55
CA PRO A 266 16.46 -17.78 -10.20
C PRO A 266 16.55 -16.56 -9.26
N LYS A 267 17.01 -15.41 -9.78
CA LYS A 267 17.11 -14.18 -8.99
C LYS A 267 15.74 -13.57 -8.70
N ILE A 268 14.85 -13.57 -9.70
CA ILE A 268 13.48 -13.08 -9.57
C ILE A 268 12.71 -13.93 -8.54
N LEU A 269 12.76 -15.25 -8.69
CA LEU A 269 12.10 -16.19 -7.76
C LEU A 269 12.64 -16.05 -6.34
N MET A 270 13.95 -15.92 -6.16
CA MET A 270 14.55 -15.72 -4.84
C MET A 270 14.08 -14.42 -4.18
N ARG A 271 14.03 -13.30 -4.93
CA ARG A 271 13.55 -12.02 -4.41
C ARG A 271 12.06 -12.07 -4.03
N ALA A 272 11.24 -12.64 -4.90
CA ALA A 272 9.82 -12.85 -4.63
C ALA A 272 9.63 -13.75 -3.40
N ALA A 273 10.37 -14.85 -3.29
CA ALA A 273 10.30 -15.76 -2.14
C ALA A 273 10.69 -15.09 -0.83
N MET A 274 11.78 -14.31 -0.79
CA MET A 274 12.22 -13.60 0.42
C MET A 274 11.19 -12.58 0.90
N THR A 275 10.66 -11.78 -0.02
CA THR A 275 9.67 -10.75 0.31
C THR A 275 8.33 -11.38 0.74
N SER A 276 7.92 -12.47 0.09
CA SER A 276 6.72 -13.23 0.47
C SER A 276 6.86 -13.93 1.81
N ALA A 277 8.03 -14.50 2.11
CA ALA A 277 8.28 -15.19 3.38
C ALA A 277 8.13 -14.26 4.58
N VAL A 278 8.61 -13.01 4.47
CA VAL A 278 8.42 -11.99 5.52
C VAL A 278 6.94 -11.71 5.74
N VAL A 279 6.17 -11.51 4.66
CA VAL A 279 4.73 -11.22 4.76
C VAL A 279 3.95 -12.41 5.33
N LEU A 280 4.19 -13.62 4.84
CA LEU A 280 3.50 -14.82 5.34
C LEU A 280 3.81 -15.09 6.81
N LEU A 281 5.08 -14.94 7.23
CA LEU A 281 5.45 -15.05 8.65
C LEU A 281 4.74 -14.02 9.53
N LEU A 282 4.60 -12.77 9.06
CA LEU A 282 3.84 -11.74 9.76
C LEU A 282 2.35 -12.11 9.90
N VAL A 283 1.74 -12.59 8.82
CA VAL A 283 0.33 -13.01 8.84
C VAL A 283 0.12 -14.18 9.80
N GLY A 284 0.99 -15.20 9.76
CA GLY A 284 0.97 -16.32 10.70
C GLY A 284 1.11 -15.87 12.16
N ALA A 285 2.16 -15.10 12.47
CA ALA A 285 2.40 -14.53 13.80
C ALA A 285 1.19 -13.75 14.33
N ALA A 286 0.49 -13.07 13.44
CA ALA A 286 -0.65 -12.27 13.83
C ALA A 286 -1.96 -13.03 13.94
N MET A 287 -2.14 -14.17 13.28
CA MET A 287 -3.25 -15.06 13.60
C MET A 287 -3.15 -15.58 15.04
N ALA A 288 -1.93 -15.88 15.48
CA ALA A 288 -1.63 -16.13 16.89
C ALA A 288 -2.00 -14.92 17.78
N PHE A 289 -1.52 -13.72 17.44
CA PHE A 289 -1.81 -12.49 18.18
C PHE A 289 -3.31 -12.15 18.25
N LYS A 290 -4.01 -12.18 17.10
CA LYS A 290 -5.46 -11.95 16.97
C LYS A 290 -6.26 -12.88 17.87
N THR A 291 -5.88 -14.16 17.92
CA THR A 291 -6.58 -15.14 18.75
C THR A 291 -6.50 -14.77 20.23
N VAL A 292 -5.31 -14.42 20.73
CA VAL A 292 -5.15 -14.00 22.13
C VAL A 292 -5.80 -12.64 22.39
N ALA A 293 -5.74 -11.71 21.44
CA ALA A 293 -6.45 -10.45 21.52
C ALA A 293 -7.97 -10.65 21.69
N SER A 294 -8.55 -11.56 20.91
CA SER A 294 -9.97 -11.93 21.00
C SER A 294 -10.31 -12.64 22.31
N LEU A 295 -9.49 -13.60 22.74
CA LEU A 295 -9.71 -14.32 24.01
C LEU A 295 -9.56 -13.43 25.25
N SER A 296 -8.81 -12.35 25.13
CA SER A 296 -8.53 -11.41 26.23
C SER A 296 -9.55 -10.28 26.34
N HIS A 297 -10.55 -10.24 25.45
CA HIS A 297 -11.49 -9.12 25.29
C HIS A 297 -10.82 -7.76 25.18
N THR A 298 -9.62 -7.74 24.57
CA THR A 298 -8.83 -6.51 24.40
C THR A 298 -9.50 -5.52 23.43
N PRO A 299 -10.08 -5.95 22.28
CA PRO A 299 -10.86 -5.07 21.43
C PRO A 299 -12.00 -4.36 22.19
N GLU A 300 -12.73 -5.06 23.06
CA GLU A 300 -13.85 -4.53 23.84
C GLU A 300 -13.37 -3.55 24.91
N LEU A 301 -12.26 -3.84 25.59
CA LEU A 301 -11.64 -2.91 26.54
C LEU A 301 -11.21 -1.62 25.84
N LEU A 302 -10.52 -1.73 24.70
CA LEU A 302 -10.08 -0.57 23.93
C LEU A 302 -11.26 0.20 23.34
N ALA A 303 -12.31 -0.49 22.88
CA ALA A 303 -13.57 0.12 22.48
C ALA A 303 -14.14 0.97 23.61
N SER A 304 -14.20 0.43 24.83
CA SER A 304 -14.73 1.16 26.00
C SER A 304 -13.90 2.40 26.33
N ILE A 305 -12.57 2.33 26.20
CA ILE A 305 -11.68 3.48 26.40
C ILE A 305 -11.93 4.54 25.33
N ILE A 306 -11.98 4.14 24.05
CA ILE A 306 -12.20 5.05 22.94
C ILE A 306 -13.59 5.71 23.03
N LEU A 307 -14.63 4.92 23.29
CA LEU A 307 -16.01 5.40 23.46
C LEU A 307 -16.16 6.30 24.69
N SER A 308 -15.32 6.12 25.74
CA SER A 308 -15.31 7.03 26.90
C SER A 308 -14.76 8.42 26.59
N LEU A 309 -13.97 8.57 25.52
CA LEU A 309 -13.41 9.87 25.12
C LEU A 309 -14.46 10.76 24.44
N SER A 310 -15.41 10.16 23.72
CA SER A 310 -16.45 10.89 23.00
C SER A 310 -17.59 9.97 22.55
N GLU A 311 -18.83 10.45 22.70
CA GLU A 311 -20.01 9.80 22.12
C GLU A 311 -20.24 10.19 20.66
N ASN A 312 -19.59 11.26 20.17
CA ASN A 312 -19.75 11.73 18.79
C ASN A 312 -18.95 10.85 17.81
N PRO A 313 -19.60 10.14 16.86
CA PRO A 313 -18.91 9.26 15.90
C PRO A 313 -17.85 9.98 15.05
N LEU A 314 -18.06 11.26 14.71
CA LEU A 314 -17.10 12.03 13.91
C LEU A 314 -15.81 12.30 14.69
N VAL A 315 -15.92 12.58 15.99
CA VAL A 315 -14.76 12.80 16.86
C VAL A 315 -13.99 11.49 17.04
N LEU A 316 -14.69 10.37 17.19
CA LEU A 316 -14.06 9.05 17.27
C LEU A 316 -13.32 8.68 15.98
N LEU A 317 -13.94 8.93 14.81
CA LEU A 317 -13.28 8.76 13.51
C LEU A 317 -12.01 9.60 13.41
N LEU A 318 -12.03 10.86 13.88
CA LEU A 318 -10.86 11.74 13.91
C LEU A 318 -9.75 11.16 14.79
N LEU A 319 -10.06 10.72 16.01
CA LEU A 319 -9.09 10.15 16.94
C LEU A 319 -8.42 8.90 16.37
N ILE A 320 -9.20 8.06 15.68
CA ILE A 320 -8.67 6.82 15.11
C ILE A 320 -7.86 7.11 13.84
N ASN A 321 -8.25 8.07 13.02
CA ASN A 321 -7.40 8.55 11.92
C ASN A 321 -6.04 9.03 12.46
N LEU A 322 -6.05 9.84 13.52
CA LEU A 322 -4.81 10.31 14.14
C LEU A 322 -3.96 9.15 14.67
N LEU A 323 -4.59 8.16 15.33
CA LEU A 323 -3.92 6.95 15.79
C LEU A 323 -3.28 6.17 14.64
N LEU A 324 -4.05 5.87 13.58
CA LEU A 324 -3.59 5.14 12.41
C LEU A 324 -2.45 5.87 11.71
N PHE A 325 -2.58 7.19 11.54
CA PHE A 325 -1.56 8.04 10.95
C PHE A 325 -0.26 7.99 11.75
N VAL A 326 -0.33 8.14 13.07
CA VAL A 326 0.84 8.04 13.97
C VAL A 326 1.47 6.66 13.87
N VAL A 327 0.68 5.58 13.91
CA VAL A 327 1.21 4.22 13.78
C VAL A 327 1.91 4.01 12.44
N GLY A 328 1.34 4.53 11.34
CA GLY A 328 1.95 4.49 10.02
C GLY A 328 3.30 5.20 9.92
N MET A 329 3.60 6.16 10.82
CA MET A 329 4.92 6.78 10.87
C MET A 329 6.02 5.81 11.31
N PHE A 330 5.68 4.79 12.09
CA PHE A 330 6.63 3.84 12.69
C PHE A 330 6.61 2.47 12.01
N LEU A 331 5.45 2.02 11.56
CA LEU A 331 5.22 0.68 11.04
C LEU A 331 4.85 0.71 9.57
N ASP A 332 5.32 -0.30 8.84
CA ASP A 332 4.81 -0.56 7.50
C ASP A 332 3.32 -0.91 7.51
N ALA A 333 2.61 -0.58 6.44
CA ALA A 333 1.16 -0.71 6.37
C ALA A 333 0.69 -2.17 6.53
N GLY A 334 1.42 -3.14 5.99
CA GLY A 334 1.11 -4.57 6.13
C GLY A 334 1.09 -5.02 7.60
N PRO A 335 2.21 -4.94 8.33
CA PRO A 335 2.26 -5.22 9.77
C PRO A 335 1.23 -4.43 10.59
N ALA A 336 1.01 -3.16 10.28
CA ALA A 336 0.08 -2.33 11.03
C ALA A 336 -1.39 -2.76 10.84
N ILE A 337 -1.81 -3.10 9.61
CA ILE A 337 -3.14 -3.67 9.32
C ILE A 337 -3.35 -4.97 10.11
N ILE A 338 -2.33 -5.81 10.09
CA ILE A 338 -2.32 -7.11 10.74
C ILE A 338 -2.55 -6.98 12.26
N ILE A 339 -1.96 -5.96 12.90
CA ILE A 339 -2.08 -5.70 14.34
C ILE A 339 -3.40 -4.98 14.66
N LEU A 340 -3.64 -3.86 13.99
CA LEU A 340 -4.71 -2.93 14.36
C LEU A 340 -6.06 -3.31 13.78
N GLY A 341 -6.11 -4.02 12.65
CA GLY A 341 -7.35 -4.42 11.99
C GLY A 341 -8.29 -5.18 12.94
N PRO A 342 -7.84 -6.29 13.56
CA PRO A 342 -8.66 -7.04 14.51
C PRO A 342 -9.04 -6.27 15.77
N ILE A 343 -8.25 -5.26 16.15
CA ILE A 343 -8.48 -4.46 17.35
C ILE A 343 -9.51 -3.36 17.09
N LEU A 344 -9.34 -2.63 15.99
CA LEU A 344 -10.12 -1.44 15.66
C LEU A 344 -11.36 -1.78 14.83
N GLY A 345 -11.32 -2.82 14.00
CA GLY A 345 -12.43 -3.23 13.14
C GLY A 345 -13.75 -3.43 13.89
N PRO A 346 -13.78 -4.21 14.99
CA PRO A 346 -14.98 -4.39 15.79
C PRO A 346 -15.53 -3.09 16.40
N ILE A 347 -14.67 -2.09 16.62
CA ILE A 347 -15.07 -0.77 17.16
C ILE A 347 -15.81 0.01 16.08
N PHE A 348 -15.29 0.00 14.85
CA PHE A 348 -15.89 0.68 13.71
C PHE A 348 -17.23 0.09 13.30
N THR A 349 -17.34 -1.23 13.27
CA THR A 349 -18.61 -1.90 12.92
C THR A 349 -19.68 -1.61 13.97
N GLN A 350 -19.32 -1.53 15.25
CA GLN A 350 -20.23 -1.09 16.33
C GLN A 350 -20.68 0.37 16.17
N MET A 351 -19.83 1.24 15.61
CA MET A 351 -20.17 2.62 15.30
C MET A 351 -21.00 2.78 14.01
N GLY A 352 -21.35 1.67 13.34
CA GLY A 352 -22.12 1.68 12.09
C GLY A 352 -21.28 2.00 10.85
N VAL A 353 -19.95 1.90 10.95
CA VAL A 353 -19.05 2.06 9.80
C VAL A 353 -18.85 0.73 9.11
N ASP A 354 -19.01 0.74 7.79
CA ASP A 354 -18.78 -0.42 6.93
C ASP A 354 -17.31 -0.90 6.99
N SER A 355 -17.11 -2.21 7.04
CA SER A 355 -15.79 -2.82 7.20
C SER A 355 -14.88 -2.62 5.97
N VAL A 356 -15.45 -2.57 4.76
CA VAL A 356 -14.72 -2.24 3.53
C VAL A 356 -14.32 -0.77 3.53
N HIS A 357 -15.19 0.12 4.03
CA HIS A 357 -14.85 1.52 4.21
C HIS A 357 -13.68 1.70 5.20
N PHE A 358 -13.76 1.01 6.35
CA PHE A 358 -12.71 1.04 7.35
C PHE A 358 -11.37 0.51 6.83
N ALA A 359 -11.38 -0.52 6.00
CA ALA A 359 -10.19 -1.05 5.34
C ALA A 359 -9.45 0.02 4.53
N ILE A 360 -10.19 0.83 3.78
CA ILE A 360 -9.61 1.93 3.00
C ILE A 360 -9.08 3.02 3.91
N ILE A 361 -9.82 3.43 4.96
CA ILE A 361 -9.34 4.42 5.93
C ILE A 361 -8.01 3.95 6.54
N MET A 362 -7.93 2.69 6.96
CA MET A 362 -6.70 2.09 7.48
C MET A 362 -5.57 2.12 6.45
N ALA A 363 -5.82 1.61 5.24
CA ALA A 363 -4.81 1.53 4.19
C ALA A 363 -4.24 2.91 3.85
N VAL A 364 -5.10 3.92 3.64
CA VAL A 364 -4.66 5.27 3.31
C VAL A 364 -3.91 5.92 4.48
N ASN A 365 -4.42 5.86 5.72
CA ASN A 365 -3.72 6.48 6.85
C ASN A 365 -2.34 5.88 7.08
N LEU A 366 -2.25 4.56 7.06
CA LEU A 366 -0.99 3.86 7.32
C LEU A 366 0.04 4.13 6.23
N THR A 367 -0.39 4.16 4.96
CA THR A 367 0.51 4.41 3.83
C THR A 367 0.95 5.87 3.76
N VAL A 368 0.07 6.84 4.03
CA VAL A 368 0.44 8.26 4.15
C VAL A 368 1.38 8.48 5.35
N GLY A 369 1.19 7.73 6.44
CA GLY A 369 2.10 7.72 7.58
C GLY A 369 3.56 7.41 7.20
N LEU A 370 3.78 6.56 6.19
CA LEU A 370 5.13 6.21 5.71
C LEU A 370 5.91 7.40 5.13
N LEU A 371 5.23 8.47 4.72
CA LEU A 371 5.84 9.71 4.23
C LEU A 371 6.15 10.70 5.36
N THR A 372 5.81 10.38 6.61
CA THR A 372 5.90 11.33 7.73
C THR A 372 6.95 10.87 8.76
N PRO A 373 7.81 11.77 9.28
CA PRO A 373 8.71 11.44 10.40
C PRO A 373 7.93 10.99 11.65
N PRO A 374 8.50 10.17 12.55
CA PRO A 374 9.93 10.05 12.85
C PRO A 374 10.71 8.93 12.13
N MET A 375 10.05 7.83 11.71
CA MET A 375 10.73 6.78 10.93
C MET A 375 10.46 7.00 9.44
N GLY A 376 9.20 6.93 9.00
CA GLY A 376 8.81 7.21 7.62
C GLY A 376 9.61 6.39 6.59
N LEU A 377 9.29 5.10 6.43
CA LEU A 377 10.03 4.17 5.56
C LEU A 377 10.22 4.70 4.13
N VAL A 378 9.19 5.36 3.57
CA VAL A 378 9.25 5.98 2.24
C VAL A 378 10.25 7.13 2.22
N LEU A 379 10.39 7.91 3.30
CA LEU A 379 11.40 8.95 3.41
C LEU A 379 12.83 8.38 3.45
N PHE A 380 13.08 7.30 4.20
CA PHE A 380 14.39 6.65 4.25
C PHE A 380 14.81 6.08 2.89
N VAL A 381 13.87 5.45 2.19
CA VAL A 381 14.12 4.90 0.84
C VAL A 381 14.30 6.03 -0.16
N SER A 382 13.52 7.11 -0.04
CA SER A 382 13.72 8.31 -0.86
C SER A 382 15.09 8.95 -0.61
N SER A 383 15.57 8.94 0.64
CA SER A 383 16.90 9.40 1.03
C SER A 383 18.00 8.54 0.42
N SER A 384 17.87 7.21 0.43
CA SER A 384 18.86 6.31 -0.17
C SER A 384 18.91 6.44 -1.70
N VAL A 385 17.77 6.63 -2.36
CA VAL A 385 17.68 6.82 -3.81
C VAL A 385 18.19 8.19 -4.24
N SER A 386 17.83 9.25 -3.52
CA SER A 386 18.19 10.62 -3.87
C SER A 386 19.53 11.09 -3.28
N GLY A 387 20.07 10.45 -2.25
CA GLY A 387 21.23 10.94 -1.49
C GLY A 387 20.97 12.19 -0.65
N LEU A 388 19.73 12.68 -0.57
CA LEU A 388 19.37 13.82 0.29
C LEU A 388 19.12 13.35 1.72
N LYS A 389 19.34 14.25 2.69
CA LYS A 389 18.98 13.99 4.09
C LYS A 389 17.46 13.85 4.25
N VAL A 390 17.03 12.94 5.13
CA VAL A 390 15.61 12.66 5.42
C VAL A 390 14.84 13.93 5.79
N GLU A 391 15.42 14.81 6.62
CA GLU A 391 14.78 16.05 7.06
C GLU A 391 14.53 17.02 5.91
N THR A 392 15.44 17.05 4.93
CA THR A 392 15.29 17.87 3.71
C THR A 392 14.13 17.37 2.86
N ILE A 393 13.97 16.04 2.76
CA ILE A 393 12.87 15.41 2.03
C ILE A 393 11.56 15.65 2.78
N ALA A 394 11.51 15.37 4.08
CA ALA A 394 10.33 15.53 4.92
C ALA A 394 9.77 16.96 4.89
N ARG A 395 10.64 17.98 4.89
CA ARG A 395 10.19 19.38 4.76
C ARG A 395 9.65 19.68 3.37
N ALA A 396 10.23 19.08 2.34
CA ALA A 396 9.80 19.28 0.96
C ALA A 396 8.51 18.54 0.61
N THR A 397 8.18 17.46 1.33
CA THR A 397 6.95 16.69 1.15
C THR A 397 5.74 17.35 1.80
N LEU A 398 5.92 18.32 2.71
CA LEU A 398 4.82 18.96 3.46
C LEU A 398 3.62 19.41 2.61
N PRO A 399 3.79 20.09 1.45
CA PRO A 399 2.64 20.48 0.63
C PRO A 399 1.85 19.28 0.08
N PHE A 400 2.55 18.21 -0.26
CA PHE A 400 1.95 16.97 -0.76
C PHE A 400 1.26 16.19 0.37
N LEU A 401 1.93 16.07 1.52
CA LEU A 401 1.37 15.47 2.73
C LEU A 401 0.09 16.19 3.18
N ALA A 402 0.05 17.52 3.09
CA ALA A 402 -1.15 18.28 3.40
C ALA A 402 -2.32 17.91 2.49
N ALA A 403 -2.08 17.69 1.19
CA ALA A 403 -3.11 17.23 0.26
C ALA A 403 -3.58 15.80 0.58
N GLU A 404 -2.66 14.89 0.89
CA GLU A 404 -2.98 13.52 1.31
C GLU A 404 -3.80 13.48 2.60
N ILE A 405 -3.49 14.33 3.58
CA ILE A 405 -4.27 14.49 4.82
C ILE A 405 -5.68 14.99 4.51
N VAL A 406 -5.82 15.96 3.60
CA VAL A 406 -7.15 16.41 3.16
C VAL A 406 -7.93 15.26 2.52
N VAL A 407 -7.28 14.45 1.70
CA VAL A 407 -7.92 13.27 1.09
C VAL A 407 -8.30 12.22 2.14
N ILE A 408 -7.48 12.00 3.17
CA ILE A 408 -7.83 11.13 4.31
C ILE A 408 -9.15 11.60 4.96
N PHE A 409 -9.30 12.91 5.21
CA PHE A 409 -10.54 13.43 5.79
C PHE A 409 -11.73 13.32 4.84
N LEU A 410 -11.53 13.59 3.54
CA LEU A 410 -12.58 13.42 2.55
C LEU A 410 -13.05 11.96 2.51
N ILE A 411 -12.14 11.00 2.48
CA ILE A 411 -12.49 9.58 2.50
C ILE A 411 -13.22 9.25 3.81
N THR A 412 -12.67 9.63 4.96
CA THR A 412 -13.22 9.31 6.29
C THR A 412 -14.65 9.80 6.47
N TYR A 413 -14.96 11.03 6.05
CA TYR A 413 -16.27 11.63 6.32
C TYR A 413 -17.27 11.45 5.18
N PHE A 414 -16.81 11.03 3.99
CA PHE A 414 -17.68 10.75 2.85
C PHE A 414 -17.53 9.29 2.39
N PRO A 415 -18.20 8.33 3.08
CA PRO A 415 -18.14 6.90 2.73
C PRO A 415 -18.54 6.59 1.29
N ALA A 416 -19.33 7.47 0.66
CA ALA A 416 -19.67 7.37 -0.76
C ALA A 416 -18.42 7.30 -1.66
N LEU A 417 -17.31 7.94 -1.28
CA LEU A 417 -16.08 7.89 -2.08
C LEU A 417 -15.48 6.49 -2.15
N THR A 418 -15.68 5.63 -1.15
CA THR A 418 -15.17 4.26 -1.15
C THR A 418 -16.24 3.24 -1.51
N LEU A 419 -17.48 3.44 -1.06
CA LEU A 419 -18.54 2.43 -1.14
C LEU A 419 -19.35 2.50 -2.44
N THR A 420 -19.28 3.60 -3.21
CA THR A 420 -20.08 3.73 -4.44
C THR A 420 -19.73 2.66 -5.48
N LEU A 421 -18.43 2.45 -5.77
CA LEU A 421 -18.04 1.44 -6.76
C LEU A 421 -18.35 0.01 -6.31
N PRO A 422 -18.02 -0.42 -5.07
CA PRO A 422 -18.41 -1.73 -4.56
C PRO A 422 -19.93 -1.98 -4.59
N ARG A 423 -20.76 -0.98 -4.21
CA ARG A 423 -22.22 -1.09 -4.24
C ARG A 423 -22.77 -1.22 -5.65
N LEU A 424 -22.28 -0.41 -6.59
CA LEU A 424 -22.70 -0.48 -7.99
C LEU A 424 -22.37 -1.83 -8.63
N ALA A 425 -21.28 -2.47 -8.18
CA ALA A 425 -20.87 -3.78 -8.64
C ALA A 425 -21.49 -4.94 -7.84
N GLY A 426 -22.31 -4.67 -6.82
CA GLY A 426 -22.99 -5.69 -6.01
C GLY A 426 -22.09 -6.44 -5.03
N PHE A 427 -20.94 -5.88 -4.64
CA PHE A 427 -20.01 -6.50 -3.68
C PHE A 427 -20.19 -6.02 -2.23
N VAL A 428 -20.98 -4.97 -2.01
CA VAL A 428 -21.32 -4.40 -0.71
C VAL A 428 -22.78 -3.94 -0.76
N ASP A 429 -23.49 -4.10 0.35
CA ASP A 429 -24.91 -3.73 0.49
C ASP A 429 -25.16 -2.21 0.69
#